data_AF-A0A7K3HJ93-F1
#
_entry.id   AF-A0A7K3HJ93-F1
#
_cell.length_a   1.000
_cell.length_b   1.000
_cell.length_c   1.000
_cell.angle_alpha   90.00
_cell.angle_beta   90.00
_cell.angle_gamma   90.00
#
_symmetry.space_group_name_H-M   'P 1'
#
loop_
_entity.id
_entity.type
_entity.pdbx_description
1 polymer ?
#
loop_
_entity_poly.entity_id
_entity_poly.type
_entity_poly.pdbx_seq_one_letter_code
_entity_poly.pdbx_strand_id
1 'polypeptide(L)'
;LLRPGTAELKRLYVRPEARGSGGGGALLGAVEAAARGLGAERIVLDTRHDLVEARALYAGHGYTEIPAYNDDPYAEHWFAKHLG
;
A
#
# COMPACT_ATOMS: atom_id res chain seq x y z
N LEU A 1 16.69 -3.29 5.59
CA LEU A 1 16.58 -3.89 4.23
C LEU A 1 15.35 -4.78 4.21
N LEU A 2 14.53 -4.68 3.16
CA LEU A 2 13.33 -5.49 3.03
C LEU A 2 13.70 -6.96 2.79
N ARG A 3 12.82 -7.87 3.16
CA ARG A 3 12.96 -9.30 2.85
C ARG A 3 12.93 -9.49 1.33
N PRO A 4 13.70 -10.43 0.76
CA PRO A 4 13.54 -10.84 -0.64
C PRO A 4 12.08 -11.16 -0.98
N GLY A 5 11.66 -10.89 -2.21
CA GLY A 5 10.27 -11.08 -2.63
C GLY A 5 9.28 -10.04 -2.07
N THR A 6 9.75 -8.99 -1.39
CA THR A 6 8.90 -7.88 -0.91
C THR A 6 8.98 -6.69 -1.86
N ALA A 7 7.84 -6.25 -2.38
CA ALA A 7 7.69 -4.97 -3.05
C ALA A 7 7.23 -3.89 -2.05
N GLU A 8 7.69 -2.65 -2.25
CA GLU A 8 7.28 -1.51 -1.44
C GLU A 8 6.45 -0.53 -2.28
N LEU A 9 5.22 -0.25 -1.84
CA LEU A 9 4.39 0.80 -2.41
C LEU A 9 4.71 2.11 -1.68
N LYS A 10 5.29 3.07 -2.42
CA LYS A 10 5.68 4.37 -1.86
C LYS A 10 4.62 5.47 -2.01
N ARG A 11 4.03 5.61 -3.20
CA ARG A 11 3.09 6.71 -3.50
C ARG A 11 1.93 6.21 -4.33
N LEU A 12 0.72 6.43 -3.81
CA LEU A 12 -0.53 6.21 -4.51
C LEU A 12 -1.32 7.51 -4.42
N TYR A 13 -1.64 8.12 -5.56
CA TYR A 13 -2.33 9.41 -5.59
C TYR A 13 -3.41 9.40 -6.66
N VAL A 14 -4.61 9.82 -6.24
CA VAL A 14 -5.73 10.10 -7.14
C VAL A 14 -5.97 11.60 -7.12
N ARG A 15 -6.07 12.19 -8.31
CA ARG A 15 -6.39 13.60 -8.47
C ARG A 15 -7.72 13.94 -7.76
N PRO A 16 -7.86 15.13 -7.15
CA PRO A 16 -9.04 15.46 -6.36
C PRO A 16 -10.35 15.29 -7.14
N GLU A 17 -10.36 15.64 -8.42
CA GLU A 17 -11.53 15.58 -9.29
C GLU A 17 -12.00 14.15 -9.58
N ALA A 18 -11.14 13.16 -9.34
CA ALA A 18 -11.41 11.74 -9.58
C ALA A 18 -11.57 10.93 -8.28
N ARG A 19 -11.58 11.55 -7.10
CA ARG A 19 -11.79 10.84 -5.82
C ARG A 19 -13.23 10.34 -5.71
N GLY A 20 -13.44 9.25 -4.97
CA GLY A 20 -14.75 8.62 -4.82
C GLY A 20 -15.24 7.82 -6.03
N SER A 21 -14.49 7.80 -7.14
CA SER A 21 -14.82 7.04 -8.36
C SER A 21 -14.33 5.58 -8.36
N GLY A 22 -13.68 5.14 -7.28
CA GLY A 22 -13.00 3.84 -7.22
C GLY A 22 -11.57 3.82 -7.79
N GLY A 23 -11.06 4.94 -8.31
CA GLY A 23 -9.71 5.01 -8.90
C GLY A 23 -8.57 4.58 -7.97
N GLY A 24 -8.69 4.79 -6.66
CA GLY A 24 -7.70 4.33 -5.68
C GLY A 24 -7.56 2.81 -5.65
N GLY A 25 -8.69 2.09 -5.65
CA GLY A 25 -8.71 0.63 -5.71
C GLY A 25 -8.17 0.10 -7.05
N ALA A 26 -8.52 0.76 -8.16
CA ALA A 26 -8.01 0.41 -9.48
C ALA A 26 -6.47 0.56 -9.57
N LEU A 27 -5.92 1.67 -9.05
CA LEU A 27 -4.48 1.86 -9.00
C LEU A 27 -3.80 0.83 -8.08
N LEU A 28 -4.38 0.55 -6.91
CA LEU A 28 -3.84 -0.44 -5.98
C LEU A 28 -3.81 -1.84 -6.61
N GLY A 29 -4.87 -2.23 -7.31
CA GLY A 29 -4.92 -3.49 -8.06
C GLY A 29 -3.86 -3.56 -9.17
N ALA A 30 -3.62 -2.47 -9.89
CA ALA A 30 -2.57 -2.40 -10.91
C ALA A 30 -1.17 -2.55 -10.28
N VAL A 31 -0.91 -1.93 -9.13
CA VAL A 31 0.34 -2.10 -8.38
C VAL A 31 0.52 -3.55 -7.93
N GLU A 32 -0.53 -4.17 -7.40
CA GLU A 32 -0.48 -5.58 -6.99
C GLU A 32 -0.20 -6.53 -8.16
N ALA A 33 -0.82 -6.29 -9.32
CA ALA A 33 -0.57 -7.07 -10.52
C ALA A 33 0.88 -6.91 -11.01
N ALA A 34 1.40 -5.67 -11.03
CA ALA A 34 2.78 -5.41 -11.39
C ALA A 34 3.78 -6.08 -10.43
N ALA A 35 3.51 -6.01 -9.12
CA ALA A 35 4.35 -6.66 -8.12
C ALA A 35 4.40 -8.19 -8.30
N ARG A 36 3.26 -8.84 -8.56
CA ARG A 36 3.22 -10.27 -8.91
C ARG A 36 4.02 -10.57 -10.17
N GLY A 37 3.89 -9.75 -11.21
CA GLY A 37 4.65 -9.89 -12.45
C GLY A 37 6.16 -9.78 -12.28
N LEU A 38 6.61 -9.10 -11.23
CA LEU A 38 8.02 -8.99 -10.83
C LEU A 38 8.48 -10.08 -9.86
N GLY A 39 7.61 -11.04 -9.53
CA GLY A 39 7.92 -12.14 -8.60
C GLY A 39 7.85 -11.75 -7.12
N ALA A 40 7.17 -10.65 -6.78
CA ALA A 40 6.93 -10.32 -5.37
C ALA A 40 5.83 -11.22 -4.78
N GLU A 41 6.04 -11.66 -3.55
CA GLU A 41 5.11 -12.48 -2.77
C GLU A 41 4.33 -11.62 -1.77
N ARG A 42 4.79 -10.40 -1.53
CA ARG A 42 4.26 -9.48 -0.52
C ARG A 42 4.47 -8.04 -0.93
N ILE A 43 3.50 -7.19 -0.60
CA ILE A 43 3.64 -5.72 -0.63
C ILE A 43 3.66 -5.18 0.79
N VAL A 44 4.51 -4.19 1.02
CA VAL A 44 4.50 -3.34 2.22
C VAL A 44 4.30 -1.89 1.84
N LEU A 45 3.74 -1.12 2.76
CA LEU A 45 3.64 0.33 2.67
C LEU A 45 3.59 0.96 4.06
N ASP A 46 3.97 2.23 4.12
CA ASP A 46 3.75 3.09 5.26
C ASP A 46 2.80 4.24 4.90
N THR A 47 2.17 4.84 5.91
CA THR A 47 1.29 6.00 5.74
C THR A 47 1.21 6.83 7.02
N ARG A 48 0.81 8.09 6.85
CA ARG A 48 0.48 9.01 7.94
C ARG A 48 -0.88 8.72 8.57
N HIS A 49 -1.05 9.16 9.82
CA HIS A 49 -2.29 9.04 10.59
C HIS A 49 -3.42 9.97 10.10
N ASP A 50 -3.10 11.08 9.43
CA ASP A 50 -4.12 11.97 8.85
C ASP A 50 -4.70 11.48 7.52
N LEU A 51 -4.06 10.51 6.85
CA LEU A 51 -4.53 9.92 5.59
C LEU A 51 -5.56 8.80 5.82
N VAL A 52 -6.70 9.16 6.41
CA VAL A 52 -7.76 8.22 6.84
C VAL A 52 -8.29 7.39 5.67
N GLU A 53 -8.56 8.01 4.52
CA GLU A 53 -9.10 7.34 3.35
C GLU A 53 -8.10 6.36 2.73
N ALA A 54 -6.80 6.66 2.80
CA ALA A 54 -5.76 5.76 2.33
C ALA A 54 -5.69 4.51 3.21
N ARG A 55 -5.72 4.67 4.54
CA ARG A 55 -5.77 3.53 5.48
C ARG A 55 -7.01 2.66 5.25
N ALA A 56 -8.17 3.29 5.10
CA ALA A 56 -9.42 2.58 4.81
C ALA A 56 -9.33 1.83 3.46
N LEU A 57 -8.73 2.44 2.44
CA LEU A 57 -8.50 1.81 1.15
C LEU A 57 -7.63 0.55 1.30
N TYR A 58 -6.50 0.64 1.99
CA TYR A 58 -5.59 -0.49 2.17
C TYR A 58 -6.25 -1.62 2.96
N ALA A 59 -6.88 -1.31 4.10
CA ALA A 59 -7.59 -2.29 4.91
C ALA A 59 -8.71 -2.98 4.10
N GLY A 60 -9.49 -2.21 3.34
CA GLY A 60 -10.54 -2.73 2.46
C GLY A 60 -10.02 -3.62 1.33
N HIS A 61 -8.73 -3.53 0.97
CA HIS A 61 -8.09 -4.37 -0.03
C HIS A 61 -7.26 -5.52 0.57
N GLY A 62 -7.46 -5.83 1.85
CA GLY A 62 -6.84 -6.98 2.51
C GLY A 62 -5.40 -6.75 2.97
N TYR A 63 -4.98 -5.49 3.08
CA TYR A 63 -3.75 -5.16 3.81
C TYR A 63 -4.04 -5.19 5.31
N THR A 64 -3.08 -5.70 6.07
CA THR A 64 -3.13 -5.76 7.53
C THR A 64 -2.04 -4.90 8.13
N GLU A 65 -2.31 -4.25 9.27
CA GLU A 65 -1.28 -3.53 10.01
C GLU A 65 -0.17 -4.48 10.48
N ILE A 66 1.06 -3.99 10.48
CA ILE A 66 2.27 -4.70 10.90
C ILE A 66 3.16 -3.76 11.73
N PRO A 67 4.13 -4.31 12.47
CA PRO A 67 5.19 -3.49 13.06
C PRO A 67 5.93 -2.67 12.00
N ALA A 68 6.50 -1.53 12.42
CA ALA A 68 7.31 -0.69 11.57
C ALA A 68 8.42 -1.47 10.87
N TYR A 69 8.54 -1.29 9.56
CA TYR A 69 9.60 -1.90 8.75
C TYR A 69 10.66 -0.89 8.28
N ASN A 70 10.43 0.40 8.52
CA ASN A 70 11.31 1.50 8.21
C ASN A 70 11.26 2.57 9.33
N ASP A 71 12.20 3.51 9.27
CA ASP A 71 12.32 4.62 10.22
C ASP A 71 11.89 5.96 9.57
N ASP A 72 10.92 5.94 8.65
CA ASP A 72 10.43 7.18 8.02
C ASP A 72 9.78 8.07 9.10
N PRO A 73 10.29 9.30 9.32
CA PRO A 73 9.81 10.16 10.41
C PRO A 73 8.36 10.63 10.22
N TYR A 74 7.80 10.48 9.02
CA TYR A 74 6.42 10.79 8.73
C TYR A 74 5.52 9.55 8.73
N ALA A 75 6.08 8.34 8.80
CA ALA A 75 5.27 7.13 8.89
C ALA A 75 4.70 6.96 10.30
N GLU A 76 3.40 6.69 10.37
CA GLU A 76 2.69 6.43 11.64
C GLU A 76 1.97 5.08 11.62
N HIS A 77 1.72 4.52 10.44
CA HIS A 77 1.05 3.24 10.23
C HIS A 77 1.79 2.45 9.15
N TRP A 78 1.98 1.14 9.37
CA TRP A 78 2.62 0.24 8.42
C TRP A 78 1.70 -0.92 8.09
N PHE A 79 1.61 -1.25 6.82
CA PHE A 79 0.71 -2.27 6.32
C PHE A 79 1.46 -3.28 5.46
N ALA A 80 0.92 -4.49 5.40
CA ALA A 80 1.36 -5.50 4.45
C ALA A 80 0.21 -6.34 3.91
N LYS A 81 0.42 -6.88 2.71
CA LYS A 81 -0.46 -7.86 2.08
C LYS A 81 0.36 -8.95 1.39
N HIS A 82 0.00 -10.20 1.62
CA HIS A 82 0.50 -11.32 0.82
C HIS A 82 -0.21 -11.35 -0.53
N LEU A 83 0.54 -11.52 -1.61
CA LEU A 83 0.02 -11.46 -2.96
C LEU A 83 -0.56 -12.78 -3.46
N GLY A 84 -0.22 -13.90 -2.81
CA GLY A 84 -0.63 -15.24 -3.22
C GLY A 84 0.20 -15.77 -4.37
#